data_AF-A0A182EW55-F1
#
_entry.id   AF-A0A182EW55-F1
#
_cell.length_a   1.000
_cell.length_b   1.000
_cell.length_c   1.000
_cell.angle_alpha   90.00
_cell.angle_beta   90.00
_cell.angle_gamma   90.00
#
_symmetry.space_group_name_H-M   'P 1'
#
loop_
_entity.id
_entity.type
_entity.pdbx_description
1 polymer ?
#
loop_
_entity_poly.entity_id
_entity_poly.type
_entity_poly.pdbx_seq_one_letter_code
_entity_poly.pdbx_strand_id
1 'polypeptide(L)' 'NAALFWYNLMRSGEIDMRSRHAACPVLTGIKWIATKWFHERGQEWRRPCGLNQFDQERRVGDFRFPSRNITPILD' A
#
# COMPACT_ATOMS: atom_id res chain seq x y z
N ASN A 1 -8.88 -0.99 -17.75
CA ASN A 1 -7.56 -1.45 -17.27
C ASN A 1 -7.47 -1.14 -15.78
N ALA A 2 -6.95 -2.04 -14.95
CA ALA A 2 -6.97 -1.89 -13.49
C ALA A 2 -5.57 -2.08 -12.89
N ALA A 3 -5.30 -1.41 -11.77
CA ALA A 3 -4.04 -1.50 -11.03
C ALA A 3 -4.32 -1.61 -9.53
N LEU A 4 -3.45 -2.33 -8.82
CA LEU A 4 -3.45 -2.43 -7.37
C LEU A 4 -2.13 -1.88 -6.85
N PHE A 5 -2.19 -1.02 -5.84
CA PHE A 5 -1.04 -0.41 -5.20
C PHE A 5 -1.18 -0.47 -3.68
N TRP A 6 -0.11 -0.82 -2.99
CA TRP A 6 -0.04 -0.89 -1.53
C TRP A 6 1.39 -0.61 -1.06
N TYR A 7 1.54 -0.30 0.23
CA TYR A 7 2.84 -0.17 0.89
C TYR A 7 3.22 -1.47 1.60
N ASN A 8 4.50 -1.84 1.50
CA ASN A 8 5.07 -2.99 2.23
C ASN A 8 5.76 -2.59 3.54
N LEU A 9 6.03 -1.29 3.72
CA LEU A 9 6.72 -0.76 4.88
C LEU A 9 5.79 0.22 5.62
N MET A 10 5.92 0.25 6.94
CA MET A 10 5.36 1.30 7.79
C MET A 10 6.06 2.64 7.50
N ARG A 11 5.55 3.74 8.06
CA ARG A 11 6.20 5.06 7.88
C ARG A 11 7.54 5.18 8.60
N SER A 12 7.83 4.26 9.53
CA SER A 12 9.13 4.08 10.16
C SER A 12 10.17 3.39 9.25
N GLY A 13 9.74 2.76 8.15
CA GLY A 13 10.58 1.90 7.30
C GLY A 13 10.59 0.43 7.72
N GLU A 14 9.96 0.08 8.85
CA GLU A 14 9.81 -1.32 9.27
C GLU A 14 8.81 -2.08 8.38
N ILE A 15 8.98 -3.40 8.28
CA ILE A 15 8.12 -4.25 7.45
C ILE A 15 6.70 -4.29 8.03
N ASP A 16 5.69 -4.01 7.19
CA ASP A 16 4.28 -4.18 7.56
C ASP A 16 3.81 -5.60 7.21
N MET A 17 3.68 -6.46 8.21
CA MET A 17 3.30 -7.87 8.01
C MET A 17 1.90 -8.05 7.41
N ARG A 18 1.03 -7.03 7.46
CA ARG A 18 -0.29 -7.06 6.83
C ARG A 18 -0.21 -6.98 5.30
N SER A 19 0.92 -6.53 4.74
CA SER A 19 1.11 -6.42 3.29
C SER A 19 1.52 -7.74 2.62
N ARG A 20 1.68 -8.82 3.40
CA ARG A 20 1.98 -10.15 2.87
C ARG A 20 0.86 -10.59 1.93
N HIS A 21 1.22 -10.91 0.70
CA HIS A 21 0.27 -11.30 -0.34
C HIS A 21 0.84 -12.43 -1.19
N ALA A 22 -0.07 -13.11 -1.88
CA ALA A 22 0.24 -14.12 -2.89
C ALA A 22 -0.80 -14.03 -4.01
N ALA A 23 -0.55 -14.71 -5.12
CA ALA A 23 -1.55 -14.88 -6.17
C ALA A 23 -2.24 -16.24 -5.99
N CYS A 24 -3.57 -16.25 -6.01
CA CYS A 24 -4.33 -17.50 -6.11
C CYS A 24 -4.12 -18.16 -7.49
N PRO A 25 -4.21 -19.51 -7.57
CA PRO A 25 -4.18 -20.23 -8.84
C PRO A 25 -5.26 -19.75 -9.81
N VAL A 26 -4.96 -19.78 -11.11
CA VAL A 26 -5.94 -19.50 -12.17
C VAL A 26 -6.69 -20.80 -12.46
N LEU A 27 -7.99 -20.84 -12.18
CA LEU A 27 -8.83 -22.03 -12.41
C LEU A 27 -9.25 -22.19 -13.88
N THR A 28 -9.35 -21.09 -14.63
CA THR A 28 -9.72 -21.08 -16.04
C THR A 28 -9.10 -19.88 -16.76
N GLY A 29 -8.67 -20.07 -18.00
CA GLY A 29 -8.05 -19.01 -18.82
C GLY A 29 -6.60 -18.68 -18.45
N ILE A 30 -6.18 -17.44 -18.74
CA ILE A 30 -4.80 -16.96 -18.59
C ILE A 30 -4.80 -15.61 -17.86
N LYS A 31 -3.87 -15.43 -16.93
CA LYS A 31 -3.67 -14.17 -16.19
C LYS A 31 -2.30 -13.59 -16.53
N TRP A 32 -2.29 -12.37 -17.07
CA TRP A 32 -1.08 -11.57 -17.27
C TRP A 32 -1.02 -10.44 -16.24
N ILE A 33 0.14 -10.23 -15.63
CA ILE A 33 0.39 -9.15 -14.67
C ILE A 33 1.73 -8.48 -14.94
N ALA A 34 1.82 -7.19 -14.63
CA ALA A 34 3.07 -6.45 -14.58
C ALA A 34 3.23 -5.86 -13.18
N THR A 35 4.34 -6.17 -12.52
CA THR A 35 4.64 -5.71 -11.16
C THR A 35 5.76 -4.69 -11.20
N LYS A 36 5.52 -3.52 -10.62
CA LYS A 36 6.57 -2.51 -10.40
C LYS A 36 6.85 -2.37 -8.91
N TRP A 37 8.12 -2.51 -8.56
CA TRP A 37 8.60 -2.27 -7.21
C TRP A 37 9.13 -0.85 -7.08
N PHE A 38 8.76 -0.20 -5.98
CA PHE A 38 9.28 1.10 -5.58
C PHE A 38 10.08 0.90 -4.30
N HIS A 39 11.34 1.36 -4.32
CA HIS A 39 12.22 1.29 -3.16
C HIS A 39 12.07 2.57 -2.32
N GLU A 40 12.30 2.45 -1.02
CA GLU A 40 12.23 3.57 -0.07
C GLU A 40 13.32 4.62 -0.33
N ARG A 41 14.53 4.17 -0.66
CA ARG A 41 15.67 5.05 -0.93
C ARG A 41 15.40 5.94 -2.16
N GLY A 42 15.66 7.24 -2.02
CA GLY A 42 15.42 8.26 -3.05
C GLY A 42 13.97 8.74 -3.11
N GLN A 43 13.12 8.36 -2.15
CA GLN A 43 11.74 8.84 -2.03
C GLN A 43 11.55 9.77 -0.83
N GLU A 44 12.62 10.26 -0.19
CA GLU A 44 12.56 10.96 1.10
C GLU A 44 11.65 12.21 1.05
N TRP A 45 11.60 12.87 -0.11
CA TRP A 45 10.80 14.07 -0.35
C TRP A 45 9.38 13.79 -0.85
N ARG A 46 9.13 12.59 -1.41
CA ARG A 46 7.83 12.17 -1.93
C ARG A 46 7.03 11.35 -0.93
N ARG A 47 7.72 10.68 -0.01
CA ARG A 47 7.19 9.88 1.09
C ARG A 47 8.00 10.20 2.36
N PRO A 48 7.65 11.27 3.09
CA PRO A 48 8.31 11.58 4.35
C PRO A 48 8.06 10.50 5.40
N CYS A 49 9.06 10.27 6.26
CA CYS A 49 8.96 9.34 7.37
C CYS A 49 7.90 9.75 8.40
N GLY A 50 7.48 8.79 9.22
CA GLY A 50 6.58 9.05 10.35
C GLY A 50 7.27 9.89 11.42
N LEU A 51 6.51 10.74 12.10
CA LEU A 51 7.02 11.47 13.28
C LEU A 51 6.98 10.58 14.51
N ASN A 52 6.13 9.54 14.50
CA ASN A 52 6.04 8.53 15.55
C ASN A 52 6.36 7.15 15.00
N GLN A 53 6.92 6.29 15.85
CA GLN A 53 7.28 4.92 15.51
C GLN A 53 6.08 4.09 15.02
N PHE A 54 4.88 4.38 15.53
CA PHE A 54 3.66 3.62 15.23
C PHE A 54 2.82 4.21 14.09
N ASP A 55 3.34 5.21 13.37
CA ASP A 55 2.64 5.81 12.24
C ASP A 55 2.47 4.77 11.11
N GLN A 56 1.23 4.42 10.82
CA GLN A 56 0.89 3.41 9.81
C GLN A 56 0.65 4.03 8.44
N GLU A 57 0.84 3.22 7.39
CA GLU A 57 0.41 3.61 6.06
C GLU A 57 -1.10 3.46 5.89
N ARG A 58 -1.68 4.37 5.10
CA ARG A 58 -3.13 4.37 4.83
C ARG A 58 -3.53 3.33 3.77
N ARG A 59 -2.58 2.88 2.93
CA ARG A 59 -2.84 1.95 1.81
C ARG A 59 -2.08 0.65 2.02
N VAL A 60 -2.68 -0.26 2.78
CA VAL A 60 -2.11 -1.57 3.10
C VAL A 60 -3.18 -2.61 2.81
N GLY A 61 -3.22 -3.14 1.58
CA GLY A 61 -3.94 -4.38 1.21
C GLY A 61 -5.45 -4.53 1.53
N ASP A 62 -6.09 -3.58 2.20
CA ASP A 62 -7.43 -3.73 2.78
C ASP A 62 -8.39 -2.70 2.16
N PHE A 63 -9.47 -3.20 1.55
CA PHE A 63 -10.60 -2.38 1.10
C PHE A 63 -11.52 -1.99 2.25
N ARG A 64 -11.26 -2.45 3.48
CA ARG A 64 -11.96 -1.95 4.67
C ARG A 64 -11.24 -0.72 5.22
N PHE A 65 -11.62 0.42 4.69
CA PHE A 65 -11.49 1.68 5.40
C PHE A 65 -12.27 1.56 6.73
N PRO A 66 -11.66 1.68 7.92
CA PRO A 66 -12.38 2.28 9.02
C PRO A 66 -12.47 3.76 8.67
N SER A 67 -13.69 4.23 8.43
CA SER A 67 -14.02 5.65 8.37
C SER A 67 -13.42 6.37 9.58
N ARG A 68 -12.25 6.98 9.40
CA ARG A 68 -11.75 7.99 10.31
C ARG A 68 -11.68 9.30 9.53
N ASN A 69 -12.79 10.04 9.66
CA ASN A 69 -12.94 11.47 9.41
C ASN A 69 -11.99 12.04 8.36
N ILE A 70 -12.28 11.75 7.09
CA ILE A 70 -11.88 12.64 6.01
C ILE A 70 -13.08 13.57 5.85
N THR A 71 -12.92 14.83 6.27
CA THR A 71 -13.81 15.90 5.83
C THR A 71 -13.83 15.87 4.29
N PRO A 72 -15.00 15.77 3.65
CA PRO A 72 -15.06 15.89 2.21
C PRO A 72 -14.71 17.34 1.87
N ILE A 73 -13.54 17.54 1.24
CA ILE A 73 -13.37 18.72 0.40
C ILE A 73 -14.18 18.40 -0.85
N LEU A 74 -15.31 19.09 -0.97
CA LEU A 74 -16.04 19.23 -2.22
C LEU A 74 -15.07 19.81 -3.25
N ASP A 75 -14.87 19.08 -4.34
CA ASP A 75 -14.72 19.56 -5.72
C ASP A 75 -14.97 18.36 -6.67
#